data_AF-A0A1C5N0I7-F1
#
_entry.id   AF-A0A1C5N0I7-F1
#
_cell.length_a   1.000
_cell.length_b   1.000
_cell.length_c   1.000
_cell.angle_alpha   90.00
_cell.angle_beta   90.00
_cell.angle_gamma   90.00
#
_symmetry.space_group_name_H-M   'P 1'
#
loop_
_entity.id
_entity.type
_entity.pdbx_description
1 polymer ?
#
loop_
_entity_poly.entity_id
_entity_poly.type
_entity_poly.pdbx_seq_one_letter_code
_entity_poly.pdbx_strand_id
1 'polypeptide(L)' 'MIMGAEDVWNVSLTAPEAKLYLTHMDNVAHASVTRFTMRGQLTAYGVSNYDMLEDGETVVY' A
#
# COMPACT_ATOMS: atom_id res chain seq x y z
N MET A 1 -12.44 4.15 -2.88
CA MET A 1 -11.41 3.44 -2.09
C MET A 1 -11.93 3.31 -0.67
N ILE A 2 -11.84 2.11 -0.07
CA ILE A 2 -12.35 1.82 1.29
C ILE A 2 -11.22 1.76 2.33
N MET A 3 -9.99 1.42 1.92
CA MET A 3 -8.81 1.30 2.80
C MET A 3 -7.70 2.27 2.38
N GLY A 4 -6.98 2.84 3.34
CA GLY A 4 -5.90 3.83 3.16
C GLY A 4 -4.61 3.49 3.93
N ALA A 5 -3.73 4.48 4.07
CA ALA A 5 -2.41 4.28 4.69
C ALA A 5 -2.47 3.83 6.16
N GLU A 6 -3.47 4.28 6.91
CA GLU A 6 -3.68 3.88 8.30
C GLU A 6 -4.06 2.40 8.42
N ASP A 7 -4.91 1.89 7.52
CA ASP A 7 -5.26 0.47 7.48
C ASP A 7 -4.03 -0.40 7.17
N VAL A 8 -3.21 0.03 6.21
CA VAL A 8 -1.96 -0.67 5.87
C VAL A 8 -1.00 -0.69 7.06
N TRP A 9 -0.88 0.43 7.79
CA TRP A 9 -0.08 0.49 9.01
C TRP A 9 -0.61 -0.46 10.08
N ASN A 10 -1.91 -0.48 10.34
CA ASN A 10 -2.52 -1.38 11.32
C ASN A 10 -2.29 -2.86 10.97
N VAL A 11 -2.40 -3.25 9.69
CA VAL A 11 -2.09 -4.62 9.26
C VAL A 11 -0.60 -4.92 9.44
N SER A 12 0.30 -3.98 9.11
CA SER A 12 1.74 -4.19 9.30
C SER A 12 2.14 -4.45 10.76
N LEU A 13 1.40 -3.89 11.71
CA LEU A 13 1.58 -4.15 13.14
C LEU A 13 0.95 -5.46 13.59
N THR A 14 -0.17 -5.84 12.99
CA THR A 14 -0.95 -7.04 13.37
C THR A 14 -0.35 -8.33 12.81
N ALA A 15 0.20 -8.29 11.59
CA ALA A 15 0.84 -9.40 10.90
C ALA A 15 2.20 -8.95 10.33
N PRO A 16 3.21 -8.70 11.19
CA PRO A 16 4.52 -8.17 10.78
C PRO A 16 5.29 -9.11 9.84
N GLU A 17 5.00 -10.41 9.88
CA GLU A 17 5.58 -11.43 9.00
C GLU A 17 4.96 -11.44 7.60
N ALA A 18 3.79 -10.83 7.41
CA ALA A 18 3.13 -10.78 6.12
C ALA A 18 3.78 -9.76 5.18
N LYS A 19 3.76 -10.07 3.88
CA LYS A 19 4.09 -9.11 2.81
C LYS A 19 2.79 -8.53 2.26
N LEU A 20 2.67 -7.20 2.29
CA LEU A 20 1.47 -6.47 1.87
C LEU A 20 1.56 -6.06 0.41
N TYR A 21 0.59 -6.42 -0.42
CA TYR A 21 0.51 -5.98 -1.82
C TYR A 21 -0.54 -4.88 -1.97
N LEU A 22 -0.08 -3.65 -2.20
CA LEU A 22 -0.94 -2.47 -2.28
C LEU A 22 -1.34 -2.21 -3.73
N THR A 23 -2.65 -2.16 -3.98
CA THR A 23 -3.24 -2.00 -5.32
C THR A 23 -4.39 -0.99 -5.28
N HIS A 24 -5.09 -0.83 -6.41
CA HIS A 24 -6.28 0.02 -6.53
C HIS A 24 -5.99 1.52 -6.28
N MET A 25 -4.88 2.00 -6.82
CA MET A 25 -4.46 3.41 -6.83
C MET A 25 -4.29 3.89 -8.28
N ASP A 26 -4.31 5.22 -8.49
CA ASP A 26 -4.01 5.91 -9.76
C ASP A 26 -4.76 5.43 -11.02
N ASN A 27 -5.99 4.92 -10.88
CA ASN A 27 -6.80 4.50 -12.03
C ASN A 27 -8.22 5.09 -12.00
N VAL A 28 -8.95 4.88 -10.91
CA VAL A 28 -10.34 5.36 -10.79
C VAL A 28 -10.40 6.74 -10.15
N ALA A 29 -11.26 7.62 -10.67
CA ALA A 29 -11.38 9.01 -10.20
C ALA A 29 -11.77 9.18 -8.73
N HIS A 30 -12.37 8.14 -8.13
CA HIS A 30 -12.78 8.14 -6.72
C HIS A 30 -11.72 7.54 -5.77
N ALA A 31 -10.56 7.12 -6.29
CA ALA A 31 -9.39 6.81 -5.48
C ALA A 31 -8.66 8.13 -5.19
N SER A 32 -8.79 8.63 -3.96
CA SER A 32 -8.22 9.90 -3.54
C SER A 32 -6.75 9.83 -3.12
N VAL A 33 -6.18 8.62 -3.04
CA VAL A 33 -4.80 8.37 -2.64
C VAL A 33 -4.00 7.90 -3.86
N THR A 34 -2.89 8.57 -4.13
CA THR A 34 -1.95 8.17 -5.18
C THR A 34 -0.87 7.25 -4.62
N ARG A 35 -0.22 6.46 -5.47
CA ARG A 35 0.98 5.68 -5.09
C ARG A 35 2.05 6.57 -4.43
N PHE A 36 2.25 7.78 -4.95
CA PHE A 36 3.19 8.75 -4.38
C PHE A 36 2.83 9.14 -2.95
N THR A 37 1.58 9.55 -2.71
CA THR A 37 1.14 9.95 -1.36
C THR A 37 1.17 8.78 -0.38
N MET A 38 0.79 7.59 -0.84
CA MET A 38 0.81 6.37 -0.03
C MET A 38 2.25 6.02 0.40
N ARG A 39 3.22 6.00 -0.54
CA ARG A 39 4.64 5.76 -0.22
C ARG A 39 5.17 6.74 0.83
N GLY A 40 4.82 8.02 0.71
CA GLY A 40 5.21 9.06 1.66
C GLY A 40 4.65 8.80 3.08
N GLN A 41 3.36 8.50 3.18
CA GLN A 41 2.71 8.20 4.46
C GLN A 41 3.30 6.94 5.13
N LEU A 42 3.46 5.86 4.37
CA LEU A 42 4.00 4.60 4.90
C LEU A 42 5.46 4.74 5.36
N THR A 43 6.26 5.54 4.65
CA THR A 43 7.62 5.89 5.10
C THR A 43 7.60 6.61 6.44
N ALA A 44 6.69 7.56 6.63
CA ALA A 44 6.55 8.28 7.90
C ALA A 44 6.08 7.37 9.05
N TYR A 45 5.29 6.34 8.76
CA TYR A 45 4.86 5.33 9.72
C TYR A 45 5.90 4.23 9.98
N GLY A 46 7.01 4.21 9.23
CA GLY A 46 8.03 3.16 9.34
C GLY A 46 7.59 1.81 8.76
N VAL A 47 6.57 1.78 7.92
CA VAL A 47 6.09 0.55 7.27
C VAL A 47 6.97 0.24 6.07
N SER A 48 7.54 -0.97 6.03
CA SER A 48 8.48 -1.40 4.99
C SER A 48 8.15 -2.76 4.38
N ASN A 49 7.25 -3.54 4.99
CA ASN A 49 6.84 -4.87 4.55
C ASN A 49 5.73 -4.83 3.48
N TYR A 50 5.81 -3.89 2.53
CA TYR A 50 4.85 -3.79 1.43
C TYR A 50 5.53 -3.77 0.07
N ASP A 51 4.81 -4.21 -0.95
CA ASP A 51 5.09 -3.93 -2.36
C ASP A 51 3.93 -3.13 -2.93
N MET A 52 4.27 -2.13 -3.73
CA MET A 52 3.31 -1.28 -4.42
C MET A 52 3.65 -1.33 -5.90
N LEU A 53 2.99 -2.27 -6.56
CA LEU A 53 3.28 -2.67 -7.93
C LEU A 53 2.78 -1.61 -8.92
N GLU A 54 3.52 -1.47 -9.99
CA GLU A 54 3.07 -0.75 -11.19
C GLU A 54 2.14 -1.66 -12.02
N ASP A 55 1.34 -1.03 -12.88
CA ASP A 55 0.40 -1.77 -13.72
C ASP A 55 1.15 -2.67 -14.70
N GLY A 56 0.89 -3.98 -14.64
CA GLY A 56 1.55 -5.00 -15.47
C GLY A 56 2.74 -5.70 -14.82
N GLU A 57 3.13 -5.32 -13.60
CA GLU A 57 4.17 -6.05 -12.85
C GLU A 57 3.66 -7.41 -12.35
N THR A 58 4.58 -8.38 -12.27
CA THR A 58 4.32 -9.74 -11.78
C THR A 58 5.14 -10.01 -10.52
N VAL A 59 4.54 -10.67 -9.54
CA VAL A 59 5.21 -11.10 -8.30
C VAL A 59 5.27 -12.62 -8.25
N VAL A 60 6.40 -13.14 -7.80
CA VAL A 60 6.59 -14.56 -7.47
C VAL A 60 6.56 -14.70 -5.95
N TYR A 61 5.79 -15.66 -5.43
CA TYR A 61 5.57 -15.90 -4.00
C TYR A 61 6.15 -17.25 -3.55
#